data_AF-A0A1B7WBS8-F1
#
_entry.id   AF-A0A1B7WBS8-F1
#
_cell.length_a   1.000
_cell.length_b   1.000
_cell.length_c   1.000
_cell.angle_alpha   90.00
_cell.angle_beta   90.00
_cell.angle_gamma   90.00
#
_symmetry.space_group_name_H-M   'P 1'
#
loop_
_entity.id
_entity.type
_entity.pdbx_description
1 polymer ?
#
loop_
_entity_poly.entity_id
_entity_poly.type
_entity_poly.pdbx_seq_one_letter_code
_entity_poly.pdbx_strand_id
1 'polypeptide(L)'
;MTVTQISAQELFQAAYENRYTWDENFPGYTADITYKYDGQVITGQVRIDASLKAEVLNVEDEAAKKAIHGQAWEIAVHRVRRPFTQTHGANTFRYGSTDATGAVEIFVGGKSEGDKYKVRNNEVCHVHRLIHGTFVTIDTFTSHDTGAG
;
A
#
# COMPACT_ATOMS: atom_id res chain seq x y z
N MET A 1 12.54 9.15 34.43
CA MET A 1 11.92 8.03 33.70
C MET A 1 12.63 7.94 32.36
N THR A 2 13.43 6.89 32.15
CA THR A 2 14.02 6.63 30.83
C THR A 2 12.92 6.08 29.93
N VAL A 3 12.44 6.88 28.99
CA VAL A 3 11.60 6.39 27.90
C VAL A 3 12.48 5.47 27.07
N THR A 4 12.26 4.15 27.15
CA THR A 4 12.93 3.20 26.27
C THR A 4 12.39 3.43 24.86
N GLN A 5 13.23 3.94 23.96
CA GLN A 5 12.89 4.07 22.56
C GLN A 5 12.68 2.66 21.97
N ILE A 6 11.54 2.43 21.32
CA ILE A 6 11.27 1.17 20.60
C ILE A 6 12.30 0.96 19.49
N SER A 7 12.56 -0.27 19.11
CA SER A 7 13.47 -0.60 18.01
C SER A 7 12.93 -0.11 16.65
N ALA A 8 13.83 0.05 15.68
CA ALA A 8 13.44 0.42 14.30
C ALA A 8 12.49 -0.62 13.68
N GLN A 9 12.68 -1.89 14.03
CA GLN A 9 11.79 -2.96 13.60
C GLN A 9 10.40 -2.80 14.22
N GLU A 10 10.29 -2.57 15.52
CA GLU A 10 8.99 -2.37 16.19
C GLU A 10 8.25 -1.16 15.62
N LEU A 11 8.95 -0.04 15.38
CA LEU A 11 8.35 1.14 14.75
C LEU A 11 7.82 0.83 13.36
N PHE A 12 8.62 0.18 12.52
CA PHE A 12 8.22 -0.16 11.16
C PHE A 12 7.11 -1.22 11.12
N GLN A 13 7.18 -2.22 11.99
CA GLN A 13 6.18 -3.27 12.12
C GLN A 13 4.83 -2.67 12.52
N ALA A 14 4.78 -1.78 13.51
CA ALA A 14 3.55 -1.11 13.92
C ALA A 14 2.91 -0.37 12.74
N ALA A 15 3.69 0.38 11.96
CA ALA A 15 3.18 1.09 10.78
C ALA A 15 2.76 0.16 9.64
N TYR A 16 3.49 -0.94 9.42
CA TYR A 16 3.14 -1.96 8.42
C TYR A 16 1.84 -2.69 8.77
N GLU A 17 1.62 -2.99 10.05
CA GLU A 17 0.44 -3.71 10.54
C GLU A 17 -0.79 -2.81 10.68
N ASN A 18 -0.58 -1.49 10.79
CA ASN A 18 -1.62 -0.45 10.79
C ASN A 18 -2.21 -0.16 9.40
N ARG A 19 -1.75 -0.85 8.35
CA ARG A 19 -2.35 -0.71 7.02
C ARG A 19 -3.78 -1.22 7.03
N TYR A 20 -4.68 -0.45 6.44
CA TYR A 20 -6.06 -0.89 6.20
C TYR A 20 -6.08 -2.07 5.22
N THR A 21 -6.54 -3.23 5.71
CA THR A 21 -6.64 -4.49 4.98
C THR A 21 -8.06 -5.02 5.02
N TRP A 22 -8.44 -5.79 4.02
CA TRP A 22 -9.71 -6.52 4.02
C TRP A 22 -9.51 -7.89 4.66
N ASP A 23 -10.33 -8.20 5.67
CA ASP A 23 -10.29 -9.46 6.40
C ASP A 23 -11.13 -10.54 5.70
N GLU A 24 -11.24 -11.71 6.34
CA GLU A 24 -12.03 -12.84 5.82
C GLU A 24 -13.54 -12.56 5.74
N ASN A 25 -14.03 -11.52 6.41
CA ASN A 25 -15.44 -11.12 6.40
C ASN A 25 -15.74 -10.07 5.31
N PHE A 26 -14.73 -9.61 4.57
CA PHE A 26 -14.93 -8.66 3.49
C PHE A 26 -15.89 -9.22 2.43
N PRO A 27 -17.08 -8.61 2.25
CA PRO A 27 -18.11 -9.17 1.38
C PRO A 27 -17.86 -8.87 -0.11
N GLY A 28 -16.85 -8.05 -0.42
CA GLY A 28 -16.71 -7.39 -1.71
C GLY A 28 -17.49 -6.09 -1.80
N TYR A 29 -17.33 -5.38 -2.91
CA TYR A 29 -18.14 -4.21 -3.26
C TYR A 29 -18.29 -4.08 -4.76
N THR A 30 -19.28 -3.27 -5.17
CA THR A 30 -19.41 -2.76 -6.54
C THR A 30 -19.37 -1.24 -6.48
N ALA A 31 -18.67 -0.62 -7.43
CA ALA A 31 -18.57 0.83 -7.53
C ALA A 31 -18.72 1.27 -8.98
N ASP A 32 -19.42 2.40 -9.16
CA ASP A 32 -19.41 3.11 -10.43
C ASP A 32 -18.03 3.77 -10.64
N ILE A 33 -17.52 3.71 -11.87
CA ILE A 33 -16.23 4.28 -12.22
C ILE A 33 -16.36 5.29 -13.35
N THR A 34 -15.46 6.26 -13.35
CA THR A 34 -15.20 7.15 -14.48
C THR A 34 -13.71 7.08 -14.80
N TYR A 35 -13.36 6.49 -15.93
CA TYR A 35 -12.01 6.42 -16.47
C TYR A 35 -11.78 7.56 -17.46
N LYS A 36 -10.75 8.36 -17.22
CA LYS A 36 -10.37 9.48 -18.08
C LYS A 36 -8.96 9.27 -18.61
N TYR A 37 -8.80 9.18 -19.92
CA TYR A 37 -7.51 8.94 -20.56
C TYR A 37 -7.50 9.58 -21.94
N ASP A 38 -6.43 10.33 -22.25
CA ASP A 38 -6.23 10.97 -23.56
C ASP A 38 -7.47 11.75 -24.08
N GLY A 39 -8.12 12.51 -23.19
CA GLY A 39 -9.34 13.27 -23.50
C GLY A 39 -10.63 12.45 -23.60
N GLN A 40 -10.55 11.11 -23.58
CA GLN A 40 -11.70 10.22 -23.53
C GLN A 40 -12.24 10.10 -22.11
N VAL A 41 -13.56 9.91 -22.01
CA VAL A 41 -14.26 9.64 -20.75
C VAL A 41 -15.10 8.39 -20.93
N ILE A 42 -14.81 7.36 -20.13
CA ILE A 42 -15.49 6.08 -20.14
C ILE A 42 -16.11 5.86 -18.75
N THR A 43 -17.39 5.56 -18.71
CA THR A 43 -18.09 5.19 -17.47
C THR A 43 -18.35 3.69 -17.47
N GLY A 44 -18.35 3.08 -16.29
CA GLY A 44 -18.67 1.67 -16.15
C GLY A 44 -18.81 1.32 -14.68
N GLN A 45 -18.62 0.03 -14.36
CA GLN A 45 -18.59 -0.44 -12.99
C GLN A 45 -17.41 -1.35 -12.76
N VAL A 46 -16.92 -1.36 -11.52
CA VAL A 46 -15.98 -2.38 -11.05
C VAL A 46 -16.59 -3.12 -9.89
N ARG A 47 -16.43 -4.44 -9.90
CA ARG A 47 -16.79 -5.32 -8.79
C ARG A 47 -15.50 -5.95 -8.26
N ILE A 48 -15.30 -5.88 -6.95
CA ILE A 48 -14.31 -6.69 -6.25
C ILE A 48 -15.09 -7.66 -5.38
N ASP A 49 -14.93 -8.96 -5.61
CA ASP A 49 -15.62 -9.99 -4.83
C ASP A 49 -14.92 -10.29 -3.49
N ALA A 50 -15.55 -11.13 -2.66
CA ALA A 50 -14.98 -11.59 -1.39
C ALA A 50 -13.67 -12.38 -1.55
N SER A 51 -13.37 -12.87 -2.76
CA SER A 51 -12.09 -13.52 -3.10
C SER A 51 -11.04 -12.53 -3.61
N LEU A 52 -11.30 -11.22 -3.51
CA LEU A 52 -10.44 -10.13 -3.96
C LEU A 52 -10.19 -10.11 -5.47
N LYS A 53 -11.07 -10.74 -6.25
CA LYS A 53 -10.99 -10.72 -7.71
C LYS A 53 -11.77 -9.54 -8.25
N ALA A 54 -11.13 -8.79 -9.14
CA ALA A 54 -11.72 -7.65 -9.81
C ALA A 54 -12.41 -8.09 -11.11
N GLU A 55 -13.56 -7.49 -11.39
CA GLU A 55 -14.32 -7.62 -12.64
C GLU A 55 -14.73 -6.22 -13.11
N VAL A 56 -14.56 -5.94 -14.40
CA VAL A 56 -14.97 -4.68 -15.03
C VAL A 56 -16.23 -4.92 -15.86
N LEU A 57 -17.27 -4.18 -15.53
CA LEU A 57 -18.60 -4.27 -16.11
C LEU A 57 -18.92 -3.00 -16.90
N ASN A 58 -19.76 -3.13 -17.92
CA ASN A 58 -20.28 -2.01 -18.73
C ASN A 58 -19.17 -1.15 -19.39
N VAL A 59 -18.07 -1.78 -19.80
CA VAL A 59 -16.99 -1.16 -20.59
C VAL A 59 -16.70 -2.04 -21.80
N GLU A 60 -16.94 -1.52 -23.00
CA GLU A 60 -16.73 -2.22 -24.27
C GLU A 60 -15.31 -2.08 -24.81
N ASP A 61 -14.66 -0.94 -24.55
CA ASP A 61 -13.27 -0.72 -24.97
C ASP A 61 -12.32 -1.63 -24.17
N GLU A 62 -11.72 -2.60 -24.86
CA GLU A 62 -10.87 -3.63 -24.22
C GLU A 62 -9.57 -3.05 -23.62
N ALA A 63 -9.02 -1.97 -24.19
CA ALA A 63 -7.83 -1.34 -23.64
C ALA A 63 -8.15 -0.61 -22.33
N ALA A 64 -9.27 0.13 -22.30
CA ALA A 64 -9.78 0.77 -21.10
C ALA A 64 -10.18 -0.27 -20.05
N LYS A 65 -10.87 -1.34 -20.44
CA LYS A 65 -11.26 -2.44 -19.55
C LYS A 65 -10.04 -3.06 -18.87
N LYS A 66 -8.97 -3.32 -19.62
CA LYS A 66 -7.70 -3.83 -19.08
C LYS A 66 -7.05 -2.85 -18.11
N ALA A 67 -7.03 -1.56 -18.43
CA ALA A 67 -6.47 -0.53 -17.56
C ALA A 67 -7.25 -0.40 -16.24
N ILE A 68 -8.58 -0.34 -16.32
CA ILE A 68 -9.48 -0.27 -15.16
C ILE A 68 -9.34 -1.53 -14.30
N HIS A 69 -9.30 -2.71 -14.90
CA HIS A 69 -9.08 -3.97 -14.19
C HIS A 69 -7.72 -3.96 -13.47
N GLY A 70 -6.65 -3.48 -14.13
CA GLY A 70 -5.33 -3.33 -13.53
C GLY A 70 -5.37 -2.46 -12.27
N GLN A 71 -6.03 -1.31 -12.33
CA GLN A 71 -6.19 -0.44 -11.16
C GLN A 71 -7.00 -1.09 -10.03
N ALA A 72 -8.08 -1.79 -10.36
CA ALA A 72 -8.89 -2.49 -9.36
C ALA A 72 -8.13 -3.65 -8.71
N TRP A 73 -7.31 -4.36 -9.49
CA TRP A 73 -6.40 -5.39 -8.99
C TRP A 73 -5.33 -4.79 -8.07
N GLU A 74 -4.71 -3.67 -8.44
CA GLU A 74 -3.75 -2.96 -7.59
C GLU A 74 -4.39 -2.55 -6.25
N ILE A 75 -5.63 -2.02 -6.28
CA ILE A 75 -6.36 -1.72 -5.05
C ILE A 75 -6.54 -3.00 -4.21
N ALA A 76 -7.03 -4.08 -4.81
CA ALA A 76 -7.32 -5.32 -4.10
C ALA A 76 -6.06 -5.95 -3.49
N VAL A 77 -4.96 -6.03 -4.25
CA VAL A 77 -3.73 -6.70 -3.80
C VAL A 77 -3.09 -5.97 -2.62
N HIS A 78 -3.24 -4.64 -2.53
CA HIS A 78 -2.75 -3.84 -1.41
C HIS A 78 -3.59 -3.99 -0.14
N ARG A 79 -4.81 -4.55 -0.24
CA ARG A 79 -5.68 -4.85 0.90
C ARG A 79 -5.48 -6.25 1.46
N VAL A 80 -4.66 -7.09 0.82
CA VAL A 80 -4.31 -8.41 1.32
C VAL A 80 -3.44 -8.30 2.57
N ARG A 81 -3.91 -8.83 3.70
CA ARG A 81 -3.10 -8.92 4.91
C ARG A 81 -2.05 -10.02 4.78
N ARG A 82 -0.79 -9.65 4.99
CA ARG A 82 0.35 -10.57 5.08
C ARG A 82 1.07 -10.31 6.39
N PRO A 83 1.28 -11.33 7.26
CA PRO A 83 2.01 -11.14 8.51
C PRO A 83 3.37 -10.50 8.28
N PHE A 84 3.78 -9.61 9.19
CA PHE A 84 5.07 -8.92 9.08
C PHE A 84 6.23 -9.92 8.92
N THR A 85 6.25 -10.99 9.71
CA THR A 85 7.27 -12.04 9.65
C THR A 85 7.32 -12.77 8.32
N GLN A 86 6.19 -12.93 7.62
CA GLN A 86 6.15 -13.55 6.30
C GLN A 86 6.84 -12.66 5.24
N THR A 87 6.59 -11.35 5.30
CA THR A 87 7.11 -10.40 4.31
C THR A 87 8.53 -9.91 4.63
N HIS A 88 8.83 -9.76 5.91
CA HIS A 88 10.00 -9.04 6.40
C HIS A 88 10.85 -9.84 7.40
N GLY A 89 10.51 -11.09 7.71
CA GLY A 89 11.23 -11.89 8.73
C GLY A 89 12.70 -12.22 8.39
N ALA A 90 13.11 -12.02 7.13
CA ALA A 90 14.50 -12.18 6.68
C ALA A 90 15.25 -10.83 6.54
N ASN A 91 14.64 -9.74 7.03
CA ASN A 91 15.22 -8.40 6.95
C ASN A 91 15.66 -7.91 8.33
N THR A 92 16.58 -6.95 8.32
CA THR A 92 16.97 -6.19 9.51
C THR A 92 16.62 -4.71 9.33
N PHE A 93 16.44 -3.99 10.44
CA PHE A 93 15.94 -2.62 10.43
C PHE A 93 16.82 -1.72 11.25
N ARG A 94 17.16 -0.54 10.71
CA ARG A 94 17.93 0.48 11.41
C ARG A 94 17.33 1.86 11.20
N TYR A 95 17.34 2.67 12.25
CA TYR A 95 16.99 4.08 12.14
C TYR A 95 17.93 4.85 11.20
N GLY A 96 17.34 5.70 10.38
CA GLY A 96 18.00 6.77 9.65
C GLY A 96 17.69 8.13 10.26
N SER A 97 17.59 9.14 9.42
CA SER A 97 17.29 10.52 9.83
C SER A 97 15.80 10.74 10.10
N THR A 98 15.48 11.71 10.97
CA THR A 98 14.13 12.27 11.07
C THR A 98 14.11 13.57 10.27
N ASP A 99 13.17 13.71 9.35
CA ASP A 99 13.06 14.93 8.56
C ASP A 99 12.19 16.01 9.25
N ALA A 100 12.10 17.19 8.64
CA ALA A 100 11.39 18.34 9.19
C ALA A 100 9.88 18.11 9.39
N THR A 101 9.31 17.07 8.76
CA THR A 101 7.90 16.69 8.95
C THR A 101 7.69 15.76 10.13
N GLY A 102 8.77 15.32 10.79
CA GLY A 102 8.74 14.30 11.83
C GLY A 102 8.72 12.87 11.28
N ALA A 103 8.88 12.67 9.97
CA ALA A 103 8.97 11.34 9.40
C ALA A 103 10.34 10.72 9.69
N VAL A 104 10.35 9.49 10.21
CA VAL A 104 11.56 8.77 10.62
C VAL A 104 11.94 7.78 9.52
N GLU A 105 13.15 7.90 9.00
CA GLU A 105 13.70 6.99 8.01
C GLU A 105 14.06 5.63 8.62
N ILE A 106 13.76 4.57 7.89
CA ILE A 106 14.08 3.19 8.22
C ILE A 106 14.86 2.60 7.05
N PHE A 107 16.09 2.19 7.33
CA PHE A 107 16.92 1.41 6.41
C PHE A 107 16.63 -0.07 6.59
N VAL A 108 16.52 -0.78 5.47
CA VAL A 108 16.33 -2.23 5.45
C VAL A 108 17.62 -2.92 4.99
N GLY A 109 18.05 -3.91 5.77
CA GLY A 109 19.11 -4.85 5.42
C GLY A 109 18.58 -6.27 5.23
N GLY A 110 19.47 -7.21 4.90
CA GLY A 110 19.11 -8.62 4.69
C GLY A 110 18.53 -8.86 3.30
N LYS A 111 17.44 -9.62 3.20
CA LYS A 111 16.87 -10.02 1.89
C LYS A 111 16.45 -8.83 1.02
N SER A 112 16.00 -7.75 1.62
CA SER A 112 15.60 -6.51 0.94
C SER A 112 16.60 -5.37 1.15
N GLU A 113 17.89 -5.70 1.21
CA GLU A 113 18.94 -4.68 1.37
C GLU A 113 18.85 -3.60 0.28
N GLY A 114 18.91 -2.34 0.72
CA GLY A 114 18.77 -1.17 -0.14
C GLY A 114 17.35 -0.58 -0.17
N ASP A 115 16.33 -1.32 0.24
CA ASP A 115 14.99 -0.78 0.44
C ASP A 115 15.02 0.26 1.59
N LYS A 116 14.23 1.33 1.43
CA LYS A 116 14.08 2.40 2.42
C LYS A 116 12.62 2.75 2.61
N TYR A 117 12.29 3.12 3.84
CA TYR A 117 10.97 3.58 4.21
C TYR A 117 11.07 4.84 5.07
N LYS A 118 9.98 5.61 5.13
CA LYS A 118 9.79 6.56 6.23
C LYS A 118 8.46 6.30 6.92
N VAL A 119 8.47 6.41 8.24
CA VAL A 119 7.30 6.23 9.09
C VAL A 119 6.95 7.56 9.76
N ARG A 120 5.68 7.95 9.71
CA ARG A 120 5.13 9.12 10.40
C ARG A 120 3.71 8.78 10.85
N ASN A 121 3.33 9.16 12.08
CA ASN A 121 1.98 8.92 12.61
C ASN A 121 1.51 7.45 12.52
N ASN A 122 2.39 6.49 12.78
CA ASN A 122 2.11 5.06 12.64
C ASN A 122 1.70 4.63 11.22
N GLU A 123 2.17 5.36 10.20
CA GLU A 123 1.93 5.05 8.80
C GLU A 123 3.24 5.08 8.02
N VAL A 124 3.36 4.20 7.03
CA VAL A 124 4.43 4.26 6.03
C VAL A 124 4.10 5.39 5.05
N CYS A 125 4.88 6.47 5.08
CA CYS A 125 4.65 7.66 4.25
C CYS A 125 5.65 7.81 3.11
N HIS A 126 6.71 7.00 3.09
CA HIS A 126 7.66 6.93 2.00
C HIS A 126 8.07 5.47 1.77
N VAL A 127 8.18 5.09 0.51
CA VAL A 127 8.66 3.78 0.07
C VAL A 127 9.66 4.00 -1.04
N HIS A 128 10.84 3.40 -0.93
CA HIS A 128 11.82 3.31 -2.01
C HIS A 128 12.31 1.87 -2.10
N ARG A 129 11.97 1.19 -3.20
CA ARG A 129 12.22 -0.25 -3.34
C ARG A 129 12.62 -0.63 -4.74
N LEU A 130 13.41 -1.69 -4.87
CA LEU A 130 13.70 -2.32 -6.15
C LEU A 130 12.66 -3.41 -6.45
N ILE A 131 11.77 -3.15 -7.41
CA ILE A 131 10.70 -4.07 -7.81
C ILE A 131 10.94 -4.47 -9.27
N HIS A 132 11.19 -5.76 -9.51
CA HIS A 132 11.44 -6.30 -10.85
C HIS A 132 12.48 -5.51 -11.67
N GLY A 133 13.58 -5.10 -11.03
CA GLY A 133 14.66 -4.34 -11.67
C GLY A 133 14.40 -2.85 -11.85
N THR A 134 13.24 -2.34 -11.39
CA THR A 134 12.90 -0.92 -11.43
C THR A 134 12.80 -0.35 -10.03
N PHE A 135 13.40 0.81 -9.78
CA PHE A 135 13.21 1.53 -8.53
C PHE A 135 11.84 2.20 -8.53
N VAL A 136 11.04 1.87 -7.51
CA VAL A 136 9.76 2.50 -7.26
C VAL A 136 9.91 3.36 -6.02
N THR A 137 9.67 4.67 -6.20
CA THR A 137 9.64 5.64 -5.10
C THR A 137 8.23 6.22 -5.00
N ILE A 138 7.63 6.12 -3.82
CA ILE A 138 6.28 6.60 -3.56
C ILE A 138 6.29 7.43 -2.29
N ASP A 139 5.77 8.64 -2.37
CA ASP A 139 5.52 9.53 -1.24
C ASP A 139 4.01 9.66 -1.00
N THR A 140 3.58 9.33 0.21
CA THR A 140 2.20 9.53 0.66
C THR A 140 2.13 10.85 1.43
N PHE A 141 1.50 11.84 0.82
CA PHE A 141 1.39 13.18 1.41
C PHE A 141 0.35 13.24 2.53
N THR A 142 -0.79 12.57 2.34
CA THR A 142 -1.93 12.60 3.25
C THR A 142 -2.67 11.27 3.25
N SER A 143 -3.18 10.90 4.41
CA SER A 143 -4.12 9.79 4.60
C SER A 143 -5.46 10.35 5.07
N HIS A 144 -6.55 9.68 4.72
CA HIS A 144 -7.89 10.04 5.17
C HIS A 144 -8.38 8.97 6.14
N ASP A 145 -8.62 9.37 7.39
CA ASP A 145 -9.22 8.52 8.40
C ASP A 145 -10.74 8.48 8.18
N THR A 146 -11.25 7.29 7.84
CA THR A 146 -12.67 7.05 7.63
C THR A 146 -13.41 6.73 8.94
N GLY A 147 -12.73 6.69 10.09
CA GLY A 147 -13.25 6.39 11.42
C GLY A 147 -13.60 4.92 11.69
N ALA A 148 -13.83 4.14 10.63
CA ALA A 148 -14.14 2.71 10.66
C ALA A 148 -13.30 1.94 9.63
N GLY A 149 -12.00 2.23 9.59
CA GLY A 149 -10.99 1.54 8.79
C GLY A 149 -10.19 0.59 9.66
#